data_AF-A0AAD4GGS8-F1
#
_entry.id   AF-A0AAD4GGS8-F1
#
_cell.length_a   1.000
_cell.length_b   1.000
_cell.length_c   1.000
_cell.angle_alpha   90.00
_cell.angle_beta   90.00
_cell.angle_gamma   90.00
#
_symmetry.space_group_name_H-M   'P 1'
#
loop_
_entity.id
_entity.type
_entity.pdbx_description
1 polymer ?
#
loop_
_entity_poly.entity_id
_entity_poly.type
_entity_poly.pdbx_seq_one_letter_code
_entity_poly.pdbx_strand_id
1 'polypeptide(L)'
;MSKFAPHRKSYNNPRGTSTTVCQKCLQTGHFIYECKSERPYVSRPSRTEMLQNPRVLAKLKADGKPSVEVPEEFKKKSGTANLILEAKEKEREKQKTTGSDSHPKKKKARR
;
A
#
# COMPACT_ATOMS: atom_id res chain seq x y z
N MET A 1 26.85 56.73 -7.52
CA MET A 1 26.58 55.29 -7.39
C MET A 1 27.16 54.58 -8.63
N SER A 2 28.14 53.69 -8.46
CA SER A 2 28.96 53.14 -9.55
C SER A 2 28.21 52.10 -10.39
N LYS A 3 28.36 52.16 -11.72
CA LYS A 3 27.72 51.28 -12.71
C LYS A 3 28.19 49.81 -12.67
N PHE A 4 29.17 49.47 -11.83
CA PHE A 4 29.86 48.17 -11.83
C PHE A 4 29.64 47.33 -10.56
N ALA A 5 28.87 47.81 -9.57
CA ALA A 5 28.54 47.01 -8.40
C ALA A 5 27.24 46.21 -8.65
N PRO A 6 27.24 44.87 -8.60
CA PRO A 6 26.00 44.11 -8.73
C PRO A 6 25.09 44.44 -7.55
N HIS A 7 23.88 44.92 -7.84
CA HIS A 7 22.84 45.07 -6.83
C HIS A 7 22.51 43.69 -6.25
N ARG A 8 23.13 43.35 -5.10
CA ARG A 8 22.74 42.16 -4.35
C ARG A 8 21.30 42.35 -3.90
N LYS A 9 20.42 41.46 -4.33
CA LYS A 9 19.02 41.43 -3.89
C LYS A 9 19.01 41.24 -2.37
N SER A 10 18.41 42.19 -1.66
CA SER A 10 18.25 42.13 -0.21
C SER A 10 17.50 40.85 0.19
N TYR A 11 18.06 40.09 1.13
CA TYR A 11 17.45 38.86 1.67
C TYR A 11 16.20 39.16 2.52
N ASN A 12 16.01 40.41 2.91
CA ASN A 12 14.90 40.82 3.78
C ASN A 12 13.55 40.87 3.06
N ASN A 13 13.52 40.73 1.73
CA ASN A 13 12.28 40.60 0.99
C ASN A 13 12.45 39.59 -0.17
N PRO A 14 12.42 38.28 0.14
CA PRO A 14 12.55 37.25 -0.87
C PRO A 14 11.34 37.34 -1.81
N ARG A 15 11.60 37.56 -3.10
CA ARG A 15 10.55 37.45 -4.13
C ARG A 15 10.42 35.99 -4.53
N GLY A 16 9.18 35.54 -4.77
CA GLY A 16 8.93 34.18 -5.23
C GLY A 16 9.75 33.86 -6.48
N THR A 17 10.46 32.75 -6.46
CA THR A 17 11.10 32.20 -7.65
C THR A 17 10.05 31.49 -8.50
N SER A 18 10.35 31.22 -9.78
CA SER A 18 9.50 30.39 -10.64
C SER A 18 9.26 28.97 -10.07
N THR A 19 10.13 28.52 -9.15
CA THR A 19 10.00 27.23 -8.44
C THR A 19 9.20 27.32 -7.14
N THR A 20 8.92 28.51 -6.63
CA THR A 20 8.16 28.69 -5.39
C THR A 20 6.68 28.45 -5.66
N VAL A 21 6.09 27.41 -5.05
CA VAL A 21 4.66 27.09 -5.15
C VAL A 21 3.90 27.66 -3.96
N CYS A 22 2.84 28.42 -4.24
CA CYS A 22 1.96 28.96 -3.21
C CYS A 22 0.99 27.90 -2.69
N GLN A 23 0.98 27.63 -1.38
CA GLN A 23 0.06 26.64 -0.78
C GLN A 23 -1.43 27.08 -0.78
N LYS A 24 -1.72 28.37 -0.99
CA LYS A 24 -3.09 28.90 -1.00
C LYS A 24 -3.79 28.69 -2.34
N CYS A 25 -3.10 28.97 -3.45
CA CYS A 25 -3.67 28.89 -4.79
C CYS A 25 -3.03 27.84 -5.71
N LEU A 26 -1.98 27.14 -5.24
CA LEU A 26 -1.24 26.11 -5.97
C LEU A 26 -0.52 26.61 -7.23
N GLN A 27 -0.44 27.93 -7.44
CA GLN A 27 0.31 28.55 -8.53
C GLN A 27 1.77 28.82 -8.14
N THR A 28 2.64 28.88 -9.14
CA THR A 28 4.06 29.21 -8.96
C THR A 28 4.33 30.72 -9.01
N GLY A 29 5.43 31.16 -8.41
CA GLY A 29 5.97 32.51 -8.60
C GLY A 29 5.76 33.48 -7.43
N HIS A 30 5.09 33.07 -6.35
CA HIS A 30 4.87 33.92 -5.18
C HIS A 30 4.74 33.10 -3.89
N PHE A 31 4.97 33.76 -2.74
CA PHE A 31 4.76 33.18 -1.43
C PHE A 31 3.30 33.32 -0.97
N ILE A 32 2.89 32.53 0.02
CA ILE A 32 1.51 32.49 0.49
C ILE A 32 1.01 33.84 1.02
N TYR A 33 1.88 34.64 1.62
CA TYR A 33 1.53 35.96 2.18
C TYR A 33 1.29 37.04 1.11
N GLU A 34 1.75 36.83 -0.13
CA GLU A 34 1.51 37.74 -1.27
C GLU A 34 0.31 37.30 -2.13
N CYS A 35 -0.29 36.16 -1.79
CA CYS A 35 -1.29 35.49 -2.62
C CYS A 35 -2.66 36.18 -2.58
N LYS A 36 -2.97 36.90 -3.66
CA LYS A 36 -4.26 37.59 -3.86
C LYS A 36 -5.37 36.71 -4.43
N SER A 37 -5.03 35.58 -5.05
CA SER A 37 -6.01 34.66 -5.61
C SER A 37 -6.79 33.90 -4.52
N GLU A 38 -8.03 33.55 -4.83
CA GLU A 38 -8.86 32.69 -3.99
C GLU A 38 -8.33 31.25 -3.97
N ARG A 39 -8.75 30.47 -2.97
CA ARG A 39 -8.36 29.06 -2.84
C ARG A 39 -9.15 28.24 -3.86
N PRO A 40 -8.52 27.65 -4.89
CA PRO A 40 -9.23 26.81 -5.83
C PRO A 40 -9.72 25.54 -5.11
N TYR A 41 -10.99 25.19 -5.30
CA TYR A 41 -11.48 23.90 -4.85
C TYR A 41 -10.98 22.82 -5.82
N VAL A 42 -10.02 22.01 -5.37
CA VAL A 42 -9.54 20.86 -6.12
C VAL A 42 -10.28 19.63 -5.61
N SER A 43 -11.17 19.07 -6.43
CA SER A 43 -11.83 17.81 -6.10
C SER A 43 -10.77 16.71 -6.03
N ARG A 44 -10.69 16.06 -4.87
CA ARG A 44 -9.86 14.87 -4.69
C ARG A 44 -10.75 13.66 -4.91
N PRO A 45 -10.51 12.85 -5.97
CA PRO A 45 -11.30 11.64 -6.18
C PRO A 45 -11.17 10.74 -4.95
N SER A 46 -12.27 10.11 -4.58
CA SER A 46 -12.27 9.09 -3.52
C SER A 46 -11.35 7.93 -3.90
N ARG A 47 -10.87 7.19 -2.89
CA ARG A 47 -9.99 6.03 -3.13
C ARG A 47 -10.64 5.01 -4.08
N THR A 48 -11.96 4.84 -4.01
CA THR A 48 -12.73 3.96 -4.91
C THR A 48 -12.79 4.51 -6.34
N GLU A 49 -13.05 5.80 -6.52
CA GLU A 49 -13.02 6.44 -7.86
C GLU A 49 -11.61 6.39 -8.46
N MET A 50 -10.56 6.53 -7.65
CA MET A 50 -9.18 6.38 -8.12
C MET A 50 -8.90 4.98 -8.68
N LEU A 51 -9.40 3.95 -8.00
CA LEU A 51 -9.24 2.55 -8.40
C LEU A 51 -10.12 2.17 -9.59
N GLN A 52 -11.18 2.92 -9.89
CA GLN A 52 -11.99 2.72 -11.10
C GLN A 52 -11.29 3.24 -12.37
N ASN A 53 -10.25 4.08 -12.24
CA ASN A 53 -9.56 4.62 -13.40
C ASN A 53 -8.80 3.51 -14.17
N PRO A 54 -9.11 3.27 -15.44
CA PRO A 54 -8.52 2.18 -16.21
C PRO A 54 -7.00 2.34 -16.38
N ARG A 55 -6.49 3.59 -16.38
CA ARG A 55 -5.05 3.88 -16.44
C ARG A 55 -4.30 3.48 -15.17
N VAL A 56 -4.91 3.62 -13.99
CA VAL A 56 -4.33 3.23 -12.71
C VAL A 56 -4.41 1.70 -12.57
N LEU A 57 -5.56 1.12 -12.94
CA LEU A 57 -5.74 -0.33 -13.02
C LEU A 57 -4.75 -0.99 -13.99
N ALA A 58 -4.50 -0.39 -15.14
CA ALA A 58 -3.55 -0.94 -16.11
C ALA A 58 -2.13 -0.97 -15.54
N LYS A 59 -1.70 0.05 -14.79
CA LYS A 59 -0.40 0.02 -14.09
C LYS A 59 -0.36 -1.06 -13.01
N LEU A 60 -1.38 -1.11 -12.16
CA LEU A 60 -1.53 -2.15 -11.12
C LEU A 60 -1.59 -3.58 -11.69
N LYS A 61 -2.13 -3.75 -12.91
CA LYS A 61 -2.22 -5.04 -13.60
C LYS A 61 -0.98 -5.35 -14.45
N ALA A 62 -0.30 -4.35 -15.00
CA ALA A 62 0.92 -4.49 -15.80
C ALA A 62 2.14 -4.83 -14.93
N ASP A 63 2.14 -4.43 -13.66
CA ASP A 63 3.03 -4.99 -12.63
C ASP A 63 2.72 -6.48 -12.33
N GLY A 64 1.77 -7.08 -13.06
CA GLY A 64 1.89 -8.43 -13.61
C GLY A 64 1.62 -9.60 -12.67
N LYS A 65 1.41 -9.32 -11.38
CA LYS A 65 0.89 -10.29 -10.42
C LYS A 65 -0.19 -9.57 -9.62
N PRO A 66 -1.48 -9.94 -9.68
CA PRO A 66 -2.29 -9.76 -8.48
C PRO A 66 -1.47 -10.42 -7.35
N SER A 67 -1.06 -9.65 -6.33
CA SER A 67 -0.26 -10.18 -5.21
C SER A 67 -0.96 -11.31 -4.45
N VAL A 68 -2.21 -11.58 -4.83
CA VAL A 68 -2.98 -12.72 -4.41
C VAL A 68 -3.36 -13.48 -5.67
N GLU A 69 -2.41 -14.23 -6.23
CA GLU A 69 -2.78 -15.51 -6.82
C GLU A 69 -3.52 -16.25 -5.70
N VAL A 70 -4.84 -16.12 -5.68
CA VAL A 70 -5.71 -16.72 -4.67
C VAL A 70 -5.30 -18.19 -4.60
N PRO A 71 -4.63 -18.63 -3.52
CA PRO A 71 -4.17 -20.00 -3.42
C PRO A 71 -5.36 -20.91 -3.70
N GLU A 72 -5.14 -22.06 -4.32
CA GLU A 72 -6.25 -22.97 -4.66
C GLU A 72 -7.10 -23.35 -3.43
N GLU A 73 -6.51 -23.21 -2.24
CA GLU A 73 -7.12 -23.27 -0.91
C GLU A 73 -8.30 -22.31 -0.71
N PHE A 74 -8.28 -21.12 -1.33
CA PHE A 74 -9.33 -20.10 -1.24
C PHE A 74 -10.34 -20.15 -2.40
N LYS A 75 -10.02 -20.87 -3.48
CA LYS A 75 -10.97 -21.10 -4.61
C LYS A 75 -11.98 -22.20 -4.27
N LYS A 76 -11.62 -23.11 -3.37
CA LYS A 76 -12.51 -24.17 -2.87
C LYS A 76 -13.32 -23.60 -1.71
N LYS A 77 -14.66 -23.71 -1.79
CA LYS A 77 -15.57 -23.28 -0.71
C LYS A 77 -15.39 -24.09 0.57
N SER A 78 -14.92 -25.34 0.44
CA SER A 78 -14.46 -26.15 1.55
C SER A 78 -13.09 -25.64 1.98
N GLY A 79 -13.03 -25.03 3.15
CA GLY A 79 -11.76 -24.54 3.72
C GLY A 79 -10.74 -25.67 3.90
N THR A 80 -9.49 -25.28 4.10
CA THR A 80 -8.34 -26.17 4.32
C THR A 80 -8.51 -27.13 5.50
N ALA A 81 -9.41 -26.82 6.44
CA ALA A 81 -9.70 -27.64 7.61
C ALA A 81 -10.11 -29.08 7.26
N ASN A 82 -10.95 -29.28 6.25
CA ASN A 82 -11.43 -30.62 5.88
C ASN A 82 -10.29 -31.48 5.30
N LEU A 83 -9.42 -30.87 4.48
CA LEU A 83 -8.25 -31.55 3.92
C LEU A 83 -7.27 -32.01 5.02
N ILE A 84 -7.08 -31.17 6.05
CA ILE A 84 -6.22 -31.48 7.19
C ILE A 84 -6.80 -32.63 8.03
N LEU A 85 -8.12 -32.65 8.24
CA LEU A 85 -8.79 -33.73 8.98
C LEU A 85 -8.71 -35.06 8.24
N GLU A 86 -9.03 -35.06 6.94
CA GLU A 86 -8.93 -36.26 6.10
C GLU A 86 -7.51 -36.82 6.03
N ALA A 87 -6.48 -35.96 5.94
CA ALA A 87 -5.08 -36.40 5.95
C ALA A 87 -4.71 -37.09 7.28
N LYS A 88 -5.13 -36.53 8.41
CA LYS A 88 -4.89 -37.10 9.75
C LYS A 88 -5.62 -38.41 9.98
N GLU A 89 -6.84 -38.56 9.46
CA GLU A 89 -7.59 -39.81 9.54
C GLU A 89 -6.93 -40.91 8.71
N LYS A 90 -6.49 -40.59 7.48
CA LYS A 90 -5.72 -41.52 6.64
C LYS A 90 -4.40 -41.94 7.27
N GLU A 91 -3.69 -41.03 7.97
CA GLU A 91 -2.49 -41.38 8.74
C GLU A 91 -2.81 -42.34 9.89
N ARG A 92 -3.91 -42.09 10.62
CA ARG A 92 -4.36 -43.00 11.70
C ARG A 92 -4.74 -44.37 11.17
N GLU A 93 -5.36 -44.44 9.99
CA GLU A 93 -5.70 -45.72 9.35
C GLU A 93 -4.45 -46.48 8.91
N LYS A 94 -3.48 -45.80 8.31
CA LYS A 94 -2.18 -46.41 7.95
C LYS A 94 -1.41 -46.91 9.17
N GLN A 95 -1.40 -46.15 10.27
CA GLN A 95 -0.77 -46.57 11.52
C GLN A 95 -1.49 -47.77 12.18
N LYS A 96 -2.78 -47.95 11.93
CA LYS A 96 -3.53 -49.12 12.41
C LYS A 96 -3.22 -50.37 11.58
N THR A 97 -2.92 -50.25 10.29
CA THR A 97 -2.66 -51.39 9.41
C THR A 97 -1.21 -51.89 9.50
N THR A 98 -0.24 -51.05 9.86
CA THR A 98 1.18 -51.43 10.03
C THR A 98 1.56 -51.87 11.45
N GLY A 99 0.71 -52.65 12.13
CA GLY A 99 1.03 -53.50 13.29
C GLY A 99 1.99 -52.98 14.37
N SER A 100 1.43 -52.64 15.55
CA SER A 100 2.01 -52.79 16.90
C SER A 100 3.53 -52.62 17.10
N ASP A 101 4.00 -51.44 17.53
CA ASP A 101 4.91 -51.36 18.69
C ASP A 101 4.94 -49.94 19.32
N SER A 102 4.91 -49.93 20.65
CA SER A 102 5.18 -48.86 21.63
C SER A 102 5.37 -47.39 21.18
N HIS A 103 4.41 -46.52 21.53
CA HIS A 103 4.72 -45.10 21.79
C HIS A 103 4.00 -44.57 23.05
N PRO A 104 4.73 -44.02 24.05
CA PRO A 104 4.14 -43.63 25.33
C PRO A 104 3.26 -42.39 25.18
N LYS A 105 2.09 -42.41 25.82
CA LYS A 105 1.21 -41.23 25.90
C LYS A 105 1.94 -40.12 26.66
N LYS A 106 2.45 -39.10 25.94
CA LYS A 106 2.86 -37.83 26.56
C LYS A 106 1.62 -37.18 27.18
N LYS A 107 1.44 -37.38 28.49
CA LYS A 107 0.49 -36.60 29.29
C LYS A 107 0.91 -35.14 29.16
N LYS A 108 0.06 -34.30 28.56
CA LYS A 108 0.25 -32.85 28.61
C LYS A 108 0.15 -32.45 30.09
N ALA A 109 1.26 -32.01 30.67
CA ALA A 109 1.25 -31.39 31.99
C ALA A 109 0.34 -30.15 31.90
N ARG A 110 -0.70 -30.11 32.73
CA ARG A 110 -1.46 -28.88 32.97
C ARG A 110 -0.49 -27.93 33.67
N ARG A 111 -0.22 -26.79 33.03
CA ARG A 111 0.44 -25.65 33.66
C ARG A 111 -0.62 -24.60 33.94
#